data_AF-A0A9V1EY24-F1
#
_entry.id   AF-A0A9V1EY24-F1
#
_cell.length_a   1.000
_cell.length_b   1.000
_cell.length_c   1.000
_cell.angle_alpha   90.00
_cell.angle_beta   90.00
_cell.angle_gamma   90.00
#
_symmetry.space_group_name_H-M   'P 1'
#
loop_
_entity.id
_entity.type
_entity.pdbx_description
1 polymer ?
#
loop_
_entity_poly.entity_id
_entity_poly.type
_entity_poly.pdbx_seq_one_letter_code
_entity_poly.pdbx_strand_id
1 'polypeptide(L)' 'MAVFHDEVEIEDFQYDEDSETYFYPCPCGDNFCITKDQFMCGETVPAPSTHKELVKC' A
#
# COMPACT_ATOMS: atom_id res chain seq x y z
N MET A 1 0.41 6.82 16.57
CA MET A 1 0.06 7.82 15.55
C MET A 1 0.56 7.26 14.22
N ALA A 2 -0.33 6.87 13.32
CA ALA A 2 0.06 6.52 11.97
C ALA A 2 0.53 7.81 11.30
N VAL A 3 1.82 7.87 10.95
CA VAL A 3 2.38 9.01 10.21
C VAL A 3 2.14 8.70 8.74
N PHE A 4 1.11 9.32 8.17
CA PHE A 4 0.90 9.32 6.73
C PHE A 4 1.94 10.26 6.13
N HIS A 5 2.93 9.68 5.46
CA HIS A 5 3.95 10.44 4.73
C HIS A 5 3.38 10.75 3.35
N ASP A 6 2.65 11.87 3.27
CA ASP A 6 2.18 12.53 2.04
C ASP A 6 1.29 11.68 1.10
N GLU A 7 0.33 12.34 0.46
CA GLU A 7 -0.41 11.75 -0.64
C GLU A 7 0.54 11.56 -1.84
N VAL A 8 0.77 10.32 -2.24
CA VAL A 8 1.61 9.98 -3.40
C VAL A 8 0.74 9.63 -4.59
N GLU A 9 1.06 10.20 -5.75
CA GLU A 9 0.37 9.92 -7.00
C GLU A 9 0.71 8.52 -7.51
N ILE A 10 -0.24 7.85 -8.16
CA ILE A 10 -0.06 6.49 -8.69
C ILE A 10 1.07 6.39 -9.73
N GLU A 11 1.48 7.50 -10.32
CA GLU A 11 2.59 7.59 -11.27
C GLU A 11 3.97 7.35 -10.63
N ASP A 12 4.11 7.56 -9.31
CA ASP A 12 5.36 7.30 -8.59
C ASP A 12 5.48 5.84 -8.12
N PHE A 13 4.38 5.07 -8.20
CA PHE A 13 4.38 3.65 -7.88
C PHE A 13 4.98 2.83 -9.02
N GLN A 14 5.70 1.78 -8.64
CA GLN A 14 6.19 0.79 -9.57
C GLN A 14 5.07 -0.23 -9.84
N TYR A 15 4.51 -0.24 -11.04
CA TYR A 15 3.48 -1.18 -11.43
C TYR A 15 4.08 -2.48 -11.98
N ASP A 16 3.68 -3.60 -11.39
CA ASP A 16 3.96 -4.93 -11.89
C ASP A 16 2.74 -5.43 -12.69
N GLU A 17 2.94 -5.66 -13.98
CA GLU A 17 1.87 -6.10 -14.90
C GLU A 17 1.52 -7.59 -14.75
N ASP A 18 2.42 -8.39 -14.19
CA ASP A 18 2.22 -9.84 -14.01
C ASP A 18 1.28 -10.13 -12.84
N SER A 19 1.44 -9.39 -11.73
CA SER A 19 0.58 -9.47 -10.54
C SER A 19 -0.40 -8.32 -10.39
N GLU A 20 -0.50 -7.41 -11.37
CA GLU A 20 -1.32 -6.18 -11.32
C GLU A 20 -1.18 -5.43 -9.99
N THR A 21 0.05 -5.28 -9.51
CA THR A 21 0.35 -4.77 -8.16
C THR A 21 1.25 -3.55 -8.24
N TYR A 22 0.91 -2.51 -7.48
CA TYR A 22 1.69 -1.28 -7.34
C TYR A 22 2.58 -1.37 -6.11
N PHE A 23 3.85 -1.01 -6.26
CA PHE A 23 4.86 -1.04 -5.22
C PHE A 23 5.44 0.35 -4.96
N TYR A 24 5.62 0.70 -3.69
CA TYR A 24 6.23 1.98 -3.29
C TYR A 24 7.19 1.80 -2.11
N PRO A 25 8.43 2.31 -2.18
CA PRO A 25 9.40 2.19 -1.09
C PRO A 25 9.01 3.11 0.08
N CYS A 26 8.57 2.52 1.21
CA CYS A 26 8.31 3.31 2.40
C CYS A 26 9.65 3.75 3.02
N PRO A 27 9.78 5.01 3.46
CA PRO A 27 10.95 5.47 4.22
C PRO A 27 11.14 4.73 5.56
N CYS A 28 10.11 3.98 5.99
CA CYS A 28 10.13 3.14 7.18
C CYS A 28 10.88 1.80 7.01
N GLY A 29 11.23 1.41 5.78
CA GLY A 29 12.03 0.22 5.49
C GLY A 29 11.28 -0.95 4.84
N ASP A 30 9.95 -0.89 4.79
CA ASP A 30 9.10 -1.86 4.08
C ASP A 30 8.66 -1.32 2.71
N ASN A 31 8.28 -2.21 1.80
CA ASN A 31 7.63 -1.82 0.55
C ASN A 31 6.12 -1.87 0.74
N PHE A 32 5.46 -0.75 0.46
CA PHE A 32 4.01 -0.74 0.30
C PHE A 32 3.66 -1.51 -0.97
N CYS A 33 2.68 -2.40 -0.90
CA CYS A 33 2.14 -3.11 -2.04
C CYS A 33 0.61 -3.03 -2.04
N ILE A 34 0.02 -2.69 -3.18
CA ILE A 34 -1.43 -2.62 -3.36
C ILE A 34 -1.81 -3.19 -4.71
N THR A 35 -2.77 -4.11 -4.74
CA THR A 35 -3.30 -4.63 -6.00
C THR A 35 -4.18 -3.59 -6.67
N LYS A 36 -4.17 -3.58 -8.00
CA LYS A 36 -5.02 -2.69 -8.81
C LYS A 36 -6.50 -2.81 -8.46
N ASP A 37 -6.96 -4.02 -8.16
CA ASP A 37 -8.33 -4.27 -7.71
C ASP A 37 -8.67 -3.53 -6.40
N GLN A 38 -7.79 -3.61 -5.39
CA GLN A 38 -7.94 -2.86 -4.13
C GLN A 38 -7.96 -1.34 -4.37
N PHE A 39 -7.10 -0.85 -5.26
CA PHE A 39 -7.06 0.56 -5.62
C PHE A 39 -8.38 1.01 -6.29
N MET A 40 -8.94 0.20 -7.20
CA MET A 40 -10.20 0.50 -7.90
C MET A 40 -11.43 0.39 -7.00
N CYS A 41 -11.38 -0.46 -5.96
CA CYS A 41 -12.44 -0.58 -4.97
C CYS A 41 -12.54 0.66 -4.06
N GLY A 42 -11.50 1.50 -4.00
CA GLY A 42 -11.44 2.66 -3.11
C GLY A 42 -11.22 2.29 -1.65
N GLU A 43 -10.76 1.06 -1.38
CA GLU A 43 -10.44 0.61 -0.03
C GLU A 43 -9.07 1.18 0.39
N THR A 44 -9.02 1.84 1.54
CA THR A 44 -7.78 2.41 2.07
C THR A 44 -6.92 1.27 2.62
N VAL A 45 -5.82 0.97 1.92
CA VAL A 45 -4.85 -0.04 2.37
C VAL A 45 -3.87 0.65 3.32
N PRO A 46 -3.86 0.32 4.62
CA PRO A 46 -2.83 0.81 5.51
C PRO A 46 -1.49 0.21 5.07
N ALA A 47 -0.41 1.00 5.12
CA ALA A 47 0.92 0.47 4.91
C ALA A 47 1.19 -0.72 5.85
N PRO A 48 2.08 -1.66 5.50
CA PRO A 48 2.47 -2.76 6.37
C PRO A 48 3.31 -2.22 7.54
N SER A 49 2.75 -1.34 8.35
CA SER A 49 3.25 -1.02 9.67
C SER A 49 3.05 -2.25 10.52
N THR A 50 4.16 -2.86 10.93
CA THR A 50 4.24 -3.86 12.00
C THR A 50 3.15 -3.67 13.06
N HIS A 51 2.06 -4.42 12.94
CA HIS A 51 1.24 -4.89 14.05
C HIS A 51 0.32 -5.99 13.52
N LYS A 52 0.62 -7.22 13.92
CA LYS A 52 -0.33 -8.33 13.86
C LYS A 52 -1.66 -7.88 14.47
N GLU A 53 -2.75 -8.37 13.90
CA GLU A 53 -4.11 -8.33 14.47
C GLU A 53 -4.98 -7.16 14.03
N LEU A 54 -5.48 -7.22 12.79
CA LEU A 54 -6.87 -6.87 12.48
C LEU A 54 -7.44 -7.85 11.46
N VAL A 55 -7.59 -9.10 11.90
CA VAL A 55 -8.58 -10.05 11.37
C VAL A 55 -9.32 -10.65 12.55
N LYS A 56 -10.39 -9.98 13.00
CA LYS A 56 -11.53 -10.65 13.63
C LYS A 56 -12.78 -10.01 13.05
N CYS A 57 -13.59 -10.89 12.47
CA CYS A 57 -14.83 -10.66 11.73
C CYS A 57 -15.80 -9.69 12.39
#